data_AF-A0A914R237-F1
#
_entry.id   AF-A0A914R237-F1
#
_cell.length_a   1.000
_cell.length_b   1.000
_cell.length_c   1.000
_cell.angle_alpha   90.00
_cell.angle_beta   90.00
_cell.angle_gamma   90.00
#
_symmetry.space_group_name_H-M   'P 1'
#
loop_
_entity.id
_entity.type
_entity.pdbx_description
1 polymer ?
#
loop_
_entity_poly.entity_id
_entity_poly.type
_entity_poly.pdbx_seq_one_letter_code
_entity_poly.pdbx_strand_id
1 'polypeptide(L)'
;MSDNVIASQLLNAAKVVEKQIDAEIERLDNLDDDDLEEIKRRRIAEMKANARKKQDLEAAGHGKVTELSDERDFFDAGKKSEKLVCHFFDPMNRRCEAVEWSLEKLAPAHYGTKFVKLNTEKVCN
;
A
#
# COMPACT_ATOMS: atom_id res chain seq x y z
N MET A 1 -33.08 22.01 33.57
CA MET A 1 -32.00 21.52 34.47
C MET A 1 -31.03 20.60 33.75
N SER A 2 -31.44 19.87 32.72
CA SER A 2 -30.62 18.90 31.97
C SER A 2 -29.51 19.51 31.10
N ASP A 3 -29.74 20.69 30.49
CA ASP A 3 -28.77 21.31 29.57
C ASP A 3 -27.48 21.78 30.25
N ASN A 4 -27.58 22.22 31.52
CA ASN A 4 -26.42 22.68 32.29
C ASN A 4 -25.49 21.51 32.69
N VAL A 5 -26.07 20.31 32.88
CA VAL A 5 -25.30 19.10 33.21
C VAL A 5 -24.51 18.63 31.99
N ILE A 6 -25.13 18.61 30.80
CA ILE A 6 -24.46 18.23 29.55
C ILE A 6 -23.35 19.23 29.20
N ALA A 7 -23.62 20.54 29.34
CA ALA A 7 -22.61 21.57 29.13
C ALA A 7 -21.40 21.40 30.07
N SER A 8 -21.65 21.07 31.34
CA SER A 8 -20.57 20.82 32.32
C SER A 8 -19.76 19.57 32.01
N GLN A 9 -20.39 18.50 31.54
CA GLN A 9 -19.72 17.26 31.13
C GLN A 9 -18.86 17.48 29.89
N LEU A 10 -19.35 18.22 28.90
CA LEU A 10 -18.60 18.57 27.70
C LEU A 10 -17.39 19.47 28.03
N LEU A 11 -17.56 20.44 28.92
CA LEU A 11 -16.46 21.29 29.41
C LEU A 11 -15.39 20.47 30.15
N ASN A 12 -15.80 19.49 30.96
CA ASN A 12 -14.85 18.62 31.65
C ASN A 12 -14.11 17.70 30.68
N ALA A 13 -14.79 17.14 29.68
CA ALA A 13 -14.16 16.34 28.63
C ALA A 13 -13.14 17.16 27.83
N ALA A 14 -13.50 18.39 27.44
CA ALA A 14 -12.60 19.30 26.73
C ALA A 14 -11.34 19.62 27.55
N LYS A 15 -11.49 19.89 28.86
CA LYS A 15 -10.35 20.15 29.77
C LYS A 15 -9.44 18.93 29.97
N VAL A 16 -9.99 17.72 29.96
CA VAL A 16 -9.19 16.49 30.04
C VAL A 16 -8.36 16.31 28.77
N VAL A 17 -8.96 16.57 27.60
CA VAL A 17 -8.25 16.51 26.31
C VAL A 17 -7.18 17.61 26.23
N GLU A 18 -7.49 18.84 26.63
CA GLU A 18 -6.53 19.96 26.70
C GLU A 18 -5.30 19.60 27.55
N LYS A 19 -5.52 19.07 28.76
CA LYS A 19 -4.41 18.63 29.63
C LYS A 19 -3.57 17.51 29.04
N GLN A 20 -4.17 16.59 28.30
CA GLN A 20 -3.43 15.54 27.60
C GLN A 20 -2.57 16.12 26.49
N ILE A 21 -3.08 17.13 25.78
CA ILE A 21 -2.33 17.84 24.73
C ILE A 21 -1.17 18.61 25.34
N ASP A 22 -1.39 19.37 26.42
CA ASP A 22 -0.33 20.14 27.09
C ASP A 22 0.80 19.24 27.60
N ALA A 23 0.46 18.09 28.19
CA ALA A 23 1.45 17.12 28.67
C ALA A 23 2.28 16.51 27.52
N GLU A 24 1.68 16.28 26.36
CA GLU A 24 2.41 15.78 25.19
C GLU A 24 3.30 16.87 24.57
N ILE A 25 2.87 18.14 24.57
CA ILE A 25 3.70 19.28 24.13
C ILE A 25 4.93 19.42 25.03
N GLU A 26 4.73 19.42 26.36
CA GLU A 26 5.84 19.51 27.31
C GLU A 26 6.81 18.34 27.18
N ARG A 27 6.32 17.13 26.89
CA ARG A 27 7.16 15.99 26.59
C ARG A 27 7.99 16.19 25.32
N LEU A 28 7.37 16.70 24.25
CA LEU A 28 8.04 16.95 22.97
C LEU A 28 9.12 18.04 23.07
N ASP A 29 8.87 19.09 23.84
CA ASP A 29 9.82 20.18 24.07
C ASP A 29 11.03 19.75 24.92
N ASN A 30 10.86 18.69 25.72
CA ASN A 30 11.91 18.12 26.57
C ASN A 30 12.54 16.83 26.00
N LEU A 31 12.35 16.53 24.70
CA LEU A 31 13.08 15.43 24.06
C LEU A 31 14.59 15.66 24.17
N ASP A 32 15.32 14.62 24.57
CA ASP A 32 16.78 14.66 24.62
C ASP A 32 17.43 14.26 23.28
N ASP A 33 18.75 14.41 23.20
CA ASP A 33 19.51 14.07 21.99
C ASP A 33 19.44 12.56 21.67
N ASP A 34 19.27 11.70 22.67
CA ASP A 34 19.20 10.24 22.51
C ASP A 34 17.85 9.82 21.89
N ASP A 35 16.74 10.43 22.35
CA ASP A 35 15.40 10.28 21.78
C ASP A 35 15.38 10.71 20.31
N LEU A 36 16.04 11.83 19.99
CA LEU A 36 16.13 12.32 18.62
C LEU A 36 16.93 11.37 17.72
N GLU A 37 18.02 10.79 18.23
CA GLU A 37 18.79 9.77 17.52
C GLU A 37 18.01 8.46 17.35
N GLU A 38 17.15 8.07 18.29
CA GLU A 38 16.24 6.94 18.13
C GLU A 38 15.23 7.20 17.00
N ILE A 39 14.62 8.39 16.96
CA ILE A 39 13.69 8.77 15.88
C ILE A 39 14.38 8.71 14.52
N LYS A 40 15.62 9.22 14.42
CA LYS A 40 16.42 9.13 13.18
C LYS A 40 16.69 7.68 12.79
N ARG A 41 17.13 6.84 13.74
CA ARG A 41 17.38 5.40 13.51
C ARG A 41 16.13 4.69 13.01
N ARG A 42 14.97 4.94 13.63
CA ARG A 42 13.68 4.38 13.21
C ARG A 42 13.32 4.78 11.78
N ARG A 43 13.41 6.07 11.44
CA ARG A 43 13.13 6.56 10.08
C ARG A 43 14.06 5.95 9.05
N ILE A 44 15.36 5.86 9.33
CA ILE A 44 16.33 5.23 8.42
C ILE A 44 16.01 3.74 8.22
N ALA A 45 15.65 3.04 9.30
CA ALA A 45 15.25 1.63 9.23
C ALA A 45 13.98 1.44 8.38
N GLU A 46 12.95 2.28 8.57
CA GLU A 46 11.73 2.28 7.76
C GLU A 46 12.01 2.55 6.29
N MET A 47 12.85 3.57 5.98
CA MET A 47 13.25 3.87 4.61
C MET A 47 13.99 2.69 3.96
N LYS A 48 14.91 2.05 4.69
CA LYS A 48 15.62 0.86 4.21
C LYS A 48 14.67 -0.33 4.00
N ALA A 49 13.71 -0.53 4.90
CA ALA A 49 12.71 -1.59 4.75
C ALA A 49 11.81 -1.36 3.53
N ASN A 50 11.37 -0.12 3.30
CA ASN A 50 10.56 0.23 2.13
C ASN A 50 11.36 0.10 0.83
N ALA A 51 12.63 0.48 0.82
CA ALA A 51 13.51 0.28 -0.33
C ALA A 51 13.68 -1.21 -0.66
N ARG A 52 13.92 -2.06 0.36
CA ARG A 52 14.01 -3.52 0.18
C ARG A 52 12.70 -4.09 -0.37
N LYS A 53 11.56 -3.74 0.23
CA LYS A 53 10.24 -4.17 -0.27
C LYS A 53 10.03 -3.78 -1.73
N LYS A 54 10.40 -2.56 -2.12
CA LYS A 54 10.30 -2.13 -3.52
C LYS A 54 11.18 -2.99 -4.43
N GLN A 55 12.41 -3.29 -4.00
CA GLN A 55 13.35 -4.13 -4.73
C GLN A 55 12.84 -5.58 -4.88
N ASP A 56 12.24 -6.14 -3.82
CA ASP A 56 11.64 -7.47 -3.83
C ASP A 56 10.42 -7.52 -4.77
N LEU A 57 9.57 -6.50 -4.74
CA LEU A 57 8.42 -6.37 -5.64
C LEU A 57 8.85 -6.23 -7.11
N GLU A 58 9.89 -5.43 -7.36
CA GLU A 58 10.49 -5.27 -8.69
C GLU A 58 11.10 -6.59 -9.20
N ALA A 59 11.81 -7.32 -8.33
CA ALA A 59 12.34 -8.65 -8.63
C ALA A 59 11.22 -9.68 -8.90
N ALA A 60 10.11 -9.57 -8.16
CA ALA A 60 8.90 -10.33 -8.42
C ALA A 60 8.15 -9.87 -9.68
N GLY A 61 8.62 -8.83 -10.38
CA GLY A 61 8.06 -8.33 -11.63
C GLY A 61 6.78 -7.53 -11.46
N HIS A 62 6.60 -6.84 -10.34
CA HIS A 62 5.58 -5.81 -10.13
C HIS A 62 5.98 -4.52 -10.87
N GLY A 63 5.03 -3.65 -11.17
CA GLY A 63 5.29 -2.41 -11.91
C GLY A 63 5.23 -2.52 -13.44
N LYS A 64 5.08 -3.73 -13.98
CA LYS A 64 4.92 -4.01 -15.41
C LYS A 64 3.86 -5.09 -15.65
N VAL A 65 3.27 -5.09 -16.83
CA VAL A 65 2.39 -6.18 -17.28
C VAL A 65 3.27 -7.32 -17.77
N THR A 66 3.13 -8.52 -17.18
CA THR A 66 3.88 -9.72 -17.60
C THR A 66 2.93 -10.66 -18.35
N GLU A 67 3.34 -11.14 -19.53
CA GLU A 67 2.63 -12.20 -20.22
C GLU A 67 2.99 -13.55 -19.59
N LEU A 68 1.98 -14.31 -19.20
CA LEU A 68 2.13 -15.67 -18.73
C LEU A 68 1.64 -16.63 -19.82
N SER A 69 2.30 -17.78 -19.94
CA SER A 69 1.96 -18.81 -20.94
C SER A 69 1.07 -19.90 -20.36
N ASP A 70 1.20 -20.18 -19.06
CA ASP A 70 0.59 -21.33 -18.38
C ASP A 70 -0.17 -20.90 -17.13
N GLU A 71 -1.20 -21.68 -16.75
CA GLU A 71 -1.94 -21.51 -15.49
C GLU A 71 -1.04 -21.67 -14.24
N ARG A 72 -0.04 -22.55 -14.32
CA ARG A 72 0.88 -22.82 -13.20
C ARG A 72 1.63 -21.55 -12.80
N ASP A 73 2.12 -20.80 -13.77
CA ASP A 73 2.83 -19.54 -13.53
C ASP A 73 1.88 -18.49 -12.95
N PHE A 74 0.59 -18.53 -13.32
CA PHE A 74 -0.43 -17.66 -12.73
C PHE A 74 -0.65 -17.96 -11.25
N PHE A 75 -0.80 -19.23 -10.88
CA PHE A 75 -0.93 -19.63 -9.48
C PHE A 75 0.32 -19.30 -8.67
N ASP A 76 1.52 -19.48 -9.24
CA ASP A 76 2.76 -19.12 -8.57
C ASP A 76 2.94 -17.61 -8.43
N ALA A 77 2.52 -16.83 -9.43
CA ALA A 77 2.48 -15.37 -9.34
C ALA A 77 1.50 -14.88 -8.27
N GLY A 78 0.34 -15.53 -8.16
CA GLY A 78 -0.67 -15.27 -7.13
C GLY A 78 -0.21 -15.64 -5.72
N LYS A 79 0.56 -16.72 -5.55
CA LYS A 79 1.15 -17.07 -4.24
C LYS A 79 2.22 -16.07 -3.79
N LYS A 80 2.97 -15.51 -4.73
CA LYS A 80 4.07 -14.56 -4.45
C LYS A 80 3.60 -13.12 -4.28
N SER A 81 2.33 -12.81 -4.62
CA SER A 81 1.83 -11.44 -4.68
C SER A 81 0.54 -11.32 -3.89
N GLU A 82 0.46 -10.34 -2.98
CA GLU A 82 -0.77 -10.09 -2.19
C GLU A 82 -1.95 -9.63 -3.07
N LYS A 83 -1.66 -8.84 -4.11
CA LYS A 83 -2.64 -8.32 -5.05
C LYS A 83 -2.21 -8.68 -6.47
N LEU A 84 -3.09 -9.34 -7.21
CA LEU A 84 -2.87 -9.77 -8.58
C LEU A 84 -4.05 -9.35 -9.44
N VAL A 85 -3.76 -8.72 -10.59
CA VAL A 85 -4.74 -8.42 -11.64
C VAL A 85 -4.32 -9.20 -12.88
N CYS A 86 -5.24 -10.03 -13.37
CA CYS A 86 -5.03 -10.83 -14.57
C CYS A 86 -5.99 -10.41 -15.69
N HIS A 87 -5.42 -10.05 -16.83
CA HIS A 87 -6.17 -9.81 -18.06
C HIS A 87 -6.15 -11.06 -18.94
N PHE A 88 -7.29 -11.72 -19.06
CA PHE A 88 -7.49 -12.75 -20.07
C PHE A 88 -7.76 -12.07 -21.42
N PHE A 89 -6.87 -12.28 -22.38
CA PHE A 89 -6.96 -11.66 -23.70
C PHE A 89 -7.07 -12.71 -24.80
N ASP A 90 -7.82 -12.36 -25.84
CA ASP A 90 -7.90 -13.09 -27.10
C ASP A 90 -7.22 -12.23 -28.17
N PRO A 91 -6.17 -12.72 -28.86
CA PRO A 91 -5.49 -11.98 -29.92
C PRO A 91 -6.41 -11.50 -31.04
N MET A 92 -7.54 -12.17 -31.27
CA MET A 92 -8.51 -11.82 -32.32
C MET A 92 -9.42 -10.65 -31.91
N ASN A 93 -9.47 -10.30 -30.62
CA ASN A 93 -10.37 -9.27 -30.10
C ASN A 93 -9.66 -7.93 -29.90
N ARG A 94 -9.87 -7.00 -30.84
CA ARG A 94 -9.31 -5.64 -30.79
C ARG A 94 -9.70 -4.81 -29.57
N ARG A 95 -10.69 -5.22 -28.77
CA ARG A 95 -11.04 -4.51 -27.51
C ARG A 95 -10.03 -4.79 -26.40
N CYS A 96 -9.28 -5.89 -26.47
CA CYS A 96 -8.24 -6.23 -25.49
C CYS A 96 -7.09 -5.22 -25.50
N GLU A 97 -6.75 -4.62 -26.66
CA GLU A 97 -5.69 -3.61 -26.80
C GLU A 97 -5.93 -2.38 -25.90
N ALA A 98 -7.18 -1.93 -25.79
CA ALA A 98 -7.52 -0.78 -24.96
C ALA A 98 -7.35 -1.06 -23.45
N VAL A 99 -7.65 -2.29 -23.04
CA VAL A 99 -7.46 -2.74 -21.64
C VAL A 99 -5.98 -2.90 -21.35
N GLU A 100 -5.22 -3.52 -22.25
CA GLU A 100 -3.78 -3.68 -22.14
C GLU A 100 -3.06 -2.33 -21.97
N TRP A 101 -3.37 -1.35 -22.82
CA TRP A 101 -2.82 0.00 -22.71
C TRP A 101 -3.11 0.66 -21.36
N SER A 102 -4.32 0.45 -20.83
CA SER A 102 -4.70 0.98 -19.52
C SER A 102 -3.93 0.30 -18.39
N LEU A 103 -3.74 -1.02 -18.48
CA LEU A 103 -2.97 -1.79 -17.49
C LEU A 103 -1.48 -1.46 -17.53
N GLU A 104 -0.89 -1.25 -18.71
CA GLU A 104 0.50 -0.81 -18.85
C GLU A 104 0.76 0.54 -18.20
N LYS A 105 -0.22 1.45 -18.24
CA LYS A 105 -0.15 2.75 -17.55
C LYS A 105 -0.35 2.64 -16.05
N LEU A 106 -1.22 1.73 -15.59
CA LEU A 106 -1.53 1.55 -14.18
C LEU A 106 -0.44 0.75 -13.44
N ALA A 107 0.23 -0.18 -14.12
CA ALA A 107 1.26 -1.02 -13.54
C ALA A 107 2.36 -0.23 -12.81
N PRO A 108 3.01 0.80 -13.40
CA PRO A 108 4.03 1.58 -12.71
C PRO A 108 3.47 2.50 -11.62
N ALA A 109 2.18 2.84 -11.65
CA ALA A 109 1.55 3.63 -10.58
C ALA A 109 1.25 2.77 -9.34
N HIS A 110 0.97 1.47 -9.55
CA HIS A 110 0.55 0.55 -8.49
C HIS A 110 1.59 -0.58 -8.26
N TYR A 111 2.76 -0.22 -7.74
CA TYR A 111 3.85 -1.16 -7.43
C TYR A 111 3.49 -2.29 -6.45
N GLY A 112 2.44 -2.13 -5.65
CA GLY A 112 1.98 -3.18 -4.74
C GLY A 112 1.06 -4.22 -5.40
N THR A 113 0.80 -4.11 -6.70
CA THR A 113 -0.07 -5.03 -7.44
C THR A 113 0.67 -5.61 -8.64
N LYS A 114 0.61 -6.94 -8.75
CA LYS A 114 1.15 -7.68 -9.88
C LYS A 114 0.14 -7.63 -11.03
N PHE A 115 0.58 -7.19 -12.20
CA PHE A 115 -0.24 -7.19 -13.42
C PHE A 115 0.25 -8.29 -14.36
N VAL A 116 -0.67 -9.17 -14.76
CA VAL A 116 -0.38 -10.27 -15.67
C VAL A 116 -1.41 -10.34 -16.79
N LYS A 117 -1.01 -10.86 -17.95
CA LYS A 117 -1.92 -11.16 -19.05
C LYS A 117 -1.77 -12.62 -19.47
N LEU A 118 -2.88 -13.27 -19.78
CA LEU A 118 -2.95 -14.68 -20.18
C LEU A 118 -3.73 -14.78 -21.49
N ASN A 119 -3.19 -15.53 -22.45
CA ASN A 119 -3.90 -15.81 -23.70
C ASN A 119 -4.94 -16.91 -23.48
N THR A 120 -6.21 -16.60 -23.76
CA THR A 120 -7.33 -17.53 -23.56
C THR A 120 -7.24 -18.79 -24.43
N GLU A 121 -6.67 -18.71 -25.64
CA GLU A 121 -6.53 -19.87 -26.53
C GLU A 121 -5.51 -20.89 -26.02
N LYS A 122 -4.50 -20.42 -25.26
CA LYS A 122 -3.43 -21.28 -24.73
C LYS A 122 -3.79 -21.90 -23.38
N VAL A 123 -4.69 -21.25 -22.63
CA VAL A 123 -5.05 -21.67 -21.27
C VAL A 123 -6.20 -22.68 -21.26
N CYS A 124 -7.10 -22.62 -22.24
CA CYS A 124 -8.28 -23.49 -22.29
C CYS A 124 -8.12 -24.79 -23.12
N ASN A 125 -6.88 -25.18 -23.45
CA ASN A 125 -6.56 -26.39 -24.24
C ASN A 125 -5.65 -27.32 -23.43
#